data_AF-A0A0M3QV96-F1
#
_entry.id   AF-A0A0M3QV96-F1
#
_cell.length_a   1.000
_cell.length_b   1.000
_cell.length_c   1.000
_cell.angle_alpha   90.00
_cell.angle_beta   90.00
_cell.angle_gamma   90.00
#
_symmetry.space_group_name_H-M   'P 1'
#
loop_
_entity.id
_entity.type
_entity.pdbx_description
1 polymer ?
#
loop_
_entity_poly.entity_id
_entity_poly.type
_entity_poly.pdbx_seq_one_letter_code
_entity_poly.pdbx_strand_id
1 'polypeptide(L)'
;MVFCFECFMCFIWSLYGQLCESQFYIIALASIAALLMLCNVHTSFMMCTPGNGCALDVSTTTSSAVGAGYDYSVERGPHTWHVAESNQSPINIESREVQRINFDMPLNWVGYDKLPLGVRLENNGHTLLLRAAYDGASPFIDGADLLSCFSFHEISFRWSWHDGEGSEHTLDNQHYPLEMQCLHTDAADRCHASSRGLLVVSYLFTLSVENPFLNVIIRYLVAVQQAGQCAEIPPFPLNYLMPTFYSDFYSYQGSLTEPPCHRGAEWFISPIPLAISERQLHEFRKLRSRSGSRIERNARPVQDLCDRIVNLNRYRRV
;
A
#
# COMPACT_ATOMS: atom_id res chain seq x y z
N MET A 1 -60.82 -32.68 25.95
CA MET A 1 -60.17 -32.98 24.67
C MET A 1 -59.11 -31.90 24.44
N VAL A 2 -57.97 -32.01 25.13
CA VAL A 2 -56.85 -31.04 25.05
C VAL A 2 -55.63 -31.86 24.69
N PHE A 3 -55.46 -32.14 23.40
CA PHE A 3 -54.26 -32.81 22.89
C PHE A 3 -53.21 -31.75 22.55
N CYS A 4 -52.30 -31.55 23.49
CA CYS A 4 -50.85 -31.55 23.30
C CYS A 4 -50.26 -30.66 22.17
N PHE A 5 -50.28 -29.34 22.37
CA PHE A 5 -49.49 -28.39 21.56
C PHE A 5 -47.97 -28.54 21.80
N GLU A 6 -47.57 -28.95 23.00
CA GLU A 6 -46.15 -29.13 23.36
C GLU A 6 -45.51 -30.35 22.67
N CYS A 7 -46.25 -31.44 22.46
CA CYS A 7 -45.71 -32.61 21.74
C CYS A 7 -45.44 -32.33 20.25
N PHE A 8 -46.25 -31.48 19.60
CA PHE A 8 -46.05 -31.13 18.20
C PHE A 8 -44.80 -30.26 17.99
N MET A 9 -44.55 -29.31 18.91
CA MET A 9 -43.35 -28.47 18.88
C MET A 9 -42.07 -29.27 19.18
N CYS A 10 -42.10 -30.21 20.13
CA CYS A 10 -40.98 -31.12 20.37
C CYS A 10 -40.67 -32.02 19.17
N PHE A 11 -41.69 -32.49 18.45
CA PHE A 11 -41.51 -33.30 17.24
C PHE A 11 -40.85 -32.49 16.11
N ILE A 12 -41.29 -31.25 15.89
CA ILE A 12 -40.67 -30.35 14.89
C ILE A 12 -39.21 -30.05 15.26
N TRP A 13 -38.92 -29.80 16.54
CA TRP A 13 -37.55 -29.49 16.98
C TRP A 13 -36.62 -30.70 16.87
N SER A 14 -37.10 -31.91 17.17
CA SER A 14 -36.37 -33.17 16.95
C SER A 14 -36.12 -33.45 15.46
N LEU A 15 -37.11 -33.17 14.60
CA LEU A 15 -36.99 -33.35 13.16
C LEU A 15 -36.00 -32.33 12.56
N TYR A 16 -36.01 -31.09 13.07
CA TYR A 16 -35.06 -30.04 12.69
C TYR A 16 -33.62 -30.38 13.10
N GLY A 17 -33.41 -30.90 14.31
CA GLY A 17 -32.11 -31.37 14.78
C GLY A 17 -31.55 -32.51 13.91
N GLN A 18 -32.38 -33.52 13.57
CA GLN A 18 -31.99 -34.63 12.71
C GLN A 18 -31.71 -34.19 11.25
N LEU A 19 -32.38 -33.15 10.76
CA LEU A 19 -32.12 -32.56 9.44
C LEU A 19 -30.79 -31.78 9.41
N CYS A 20 -30.45 -31.07 10.50
CA CYS A 20 -29.17 -30.35 10.61
C CYS A 20 -27.96 -31.27 10.78
N GLU A 21 -28.13 -32.44 11.42
CA GLU A 21 -27.06 -33.45 11.56
C GLU A 21 -26.95 -34.40 10.35
N SER A 22 -27.90 -34.33 9.40
CA SER A 22 -27.85 -35.12 8.19
C SER A 22 -26.64 -34.72 7.34
N GLN A 23 -25.73 -35.68 7.10
CA GLN A 23 -24.58 -35.49 6.20
C GLN A 23 -25.01 -34.96 4.82
N PHE A 24 -26.21 -35.32 4.34
CA PHE A 24 -26.74 -34.82 3.07
C PHE A 24 -27.03 -33.31 3.09
N TYR A 25 -27.50 -32.76 4.21
CA TYR A 25 -27.78 -31.32 4.33
C TYR A 25 -26.47 -30.50 4.36
N ILE A 26 -25.46 -31.01 5.07
CA ILE A 26 -24.13 -30.40 5.12
C ILE A 26 -23.45 -30.44 3.73
N ILE A 27 -23.52 -31.58 3.03
CA ILE A 27 -23.00 -31.71 1.68
C ILE A 27 -23.73 -30.79 0.70
N ALA A 28 -25.06 -30.65 0.82
CA ALA A 28 -25.83 -29.73 -0.01
C ALA A 28 -25.42 -28.27 0.21
N LEU A 29 -25.27 -27.82 1.47
CA LEU A 29 -24.81 -26.47 1.80
C LEU A 29 -23.38 -26.20 1.31
N ALA A 30 -22.47 -27.16 1.49
CA ALA A 30 -21.10 -27.05 0.98
C ALA A 30 -21.04 -26.98 -0.55
N SER A 31 -21.89 -27.75 -1.24
CA SER A 31 -22.01 -27.73 -2.69
C SER A 31 -22.58 -26.41 -3.21
N ILE A 32 -23.59 -25.84 -2.54
CA ILE A 32 -24.15 -24.52 -2.86
C ILE A 32 -23.10 -23.43 -2.64
N ALA A 33 -22.35 -23.46 -1.53
CA ALA A 33 -21.27 -22.51 -1.27
C ALA A 33 -20.15 -22.60 -2.32
N ALA A 34 -19.77 -23.82 -2.75
CA ALA A 34 -18.80 -24.03 -3.81
C ALA A 34 -19.30 -23.51 -5.17
N LEU A 35 -20.58 -23.72 -5.50
CA LEU A 35 -21.22 -23.17 -6.70
C LEU A 35 -21.27 -21.64 -6.68
N LEU A 36 -21.57 -21.02 -5.53
CA LEU A 36 -21.55 -19.56 -5.38
C LEU A 36 -20.14 -19.00 -5.53
N MET A 37 -19.12 -19.68 -4.99
CA MET A 37 -17.72 -19.32 -5.18
C MET A 37 -17.31 -19.42 -6.65
N LEU A 38 -17.70 -20.48 -7.35
CA LEU A 38 -17.42 -20.66 -8.78
C LEU A 38 -18.16 -19.63 -9.64
N CYS A 39 -19.42 -19.31 -9.33
CA CYS A 39 -20.18 -18.25 -9.99
C CYS A 39 -19.52 -16.88 -9.80
N ASN A 40 -19.04 -16.55 -8.59
CA ASN A 40 -18.34 -15.30 -8.31
C ASN A 40 -16.98 -15.20 -9.01
N VAL A 41 -16.27 -16.33 -9.15
CA VAL A 41 -15.03 -16.39 -9.96
C VAL A 41 -15.34 -16.20 -11.44
N HIS A 42 -16.42 -16.80 -11.94
CA HIS A 42 -16.82 -16.68 -13.35
C HIS A 42 -17.35 -15.27 -13.70
N THR A 43 -18.08 -14.61 -12.81
CA THR A 43 -18.50 -13.20 -13.01
C THR A 43 -17.30 -12.25 -12.93
N SER A 44 -16.30 -12.55 -12.09
CA SER A 44 -15.03 -11.81 -12.06
C SER A 44 -14.22 -11.97 -13.36
N PHE A 45 -14.30 -13.13 -14.01
CA PHE A 45 -13.64 -13.38 -15.31
C PHE A 45 -14.33 -12.66 -16.47
N MET A 46 -15.66 -12.50 -16.43
CA MET A 46 -16.41 -11.78 -17.47
C MET A 46 -16.26 -10.25 -17.40
N MET A 47 -15.80 -9.70 -16.27
CA MET A 47 -15.35 -8.30 -16.16
C MET A 47 -13.96 -8.08 -16.78
N CYS A 48 -13.23 -9.15 -17.11
CA CYS A 48 -11.95 -9.08 -17.82
C CYS A 48 -12.15 -9.39 -19.32
N THR A 49 -12.75 -8.46 -20.05
CA THR A 49 -12.53 -8.36 -21.49
C THR A 49 -11.81 -7.05 -21.80
N PRO A 50 -10.74 -7.07 -22.62
CA PRO A 50 -10.06 -5.84 -23.00
C PRO A 50 -10.90 -5.17 -24.10
N GLY A 51 -11.68 -4.16 -23.72
CA GLY A 51 -12.53 -3.40 -24.64
C GLY A 51 -12.57 -1.91 -24.27
N ASN A 52 -11.69 -1.15 -24.92
CA ASN A 52 -11.74 0.29 -25.21
C ASN A 52 -12.53 1.23 -24.27
N GLY A 53 -11.76 2.10 -23.61
CA GLY A 53 -11.96 3.55 -23.74
C GLY A 53 -12.88 4.24 -22.75
N CYS A 54 -12.27 4.92 -21.78
CA CYS A 54 -12.70 6.25 -21.32
C CYS A 54 -11.44 7.03 -20.94
N ALA A 55 -10.80 7.62 -21.95
CA ALA A 55 -9.85 8.70 -21.73
C ALA A 55 -10.66 9.96 -21.38
N LEU A 56 -10.37 10.56 -20.22
CA LEU A 56 -10.82 11.91 -19.92
C LEU A 56 -9.92 12.87 -20.71
N ASP A 57 -10.52 13.57 -21.67
CA ASP A 57 -9.91 14.66 -22.42
C ASP A 57 -9.53 15.79 -21.47
N VAL A 58 -8.24 15.88 -21.14
CA VAL A 58 -7.61 17.13 -20.72
C VAL A 58 -6.92 17.70 -21.96
N SER A 59 -7.50 18.77 -22.48
CA SER A 59 -6.96 19.56 -23.58
C SER A 59 -5.53 20.01 -23.25
N THR A 60 -4.56 19.27 -23.78
CA THR A 60 -3.14 19.60 -23.65
C THR A 60 -2.61 20.00 -25.01
N THR A 61 -2.24 21.27 -25.09
CA THR A 61 -1.50 21.88 -26.19
C THR A 61 -0.26 21.03 -26.49
N THR A 62 -0.03 20.81 -27.78
CA THR A 62 1.03 19.99 -28.39
C THR A 62 2.41 20.12 -27.72
N SER A 63 2.89 19.05 -27.11
CA SER A 63 4.31 18.69 -27.11
C SER A 63 4.45 17.16 -27.22
N SER A 64 5.15 16.74 -28.25
CA SER A 64 5.39 15.36 -28.64
C SER A 64 6.42 14.69 -27.73
N ALA A 65 5.97 13.86 -26.78
CA ALA A 65 6.79 12.83 -26.12
C ALA A 65 5.89 11.78 -25.46
N VAL A 66 5.23 10.93 -26.26
CA VAL A 66 4.63 9.68 -25.76
C VAL A 66 5.52 8.53 -26.25
N GLY A 67 6.09 7.77 -25.32
CA GLY A 67 6.38 6.35 -25.56
C GLY A 67 7.85 5.88 -25.53
N ALA A 68 8.53 6.03 -24.39
CA ALA A 68 9.50 5.02 -23.95
C ALA A 68 9.21 4.74 -22.47
N GLY A 69 8.73 3.53 -22.15
CA GLY A 69 8.46 3.14 -20.76
C GLY A 69 9.75 3.19 -19.92
N TYR A 70 9.65 3.60 -18.67
CA TYR A 70 10.79 3.59 -17.73
C TYR A 70 10.96 2.21 -17.11
N ASP A 71 12.16 1.86 -16.65
CA ASP A 71 12.40 0.71 -15.78
C ASP A 71 13.62 0.99 -14.88
N TYR A 72 14.24 -0.06 -14.34
CA TYR A 72 15.43 0.01 -13.48
C TYR A 72 16.65 -0.66 -14.12
N SER A 73 16.62 -0.89 -15.44
CA SER A 73 17.71 -1.50 -16.20
C SER A 73 18.82 -0.49 -16.53
N VAL A 74 19.90 -0.98 -17.13
CA VAL A 74 20.98 -0.12 -17.65
C VAL A 74 20.51 0.75 -18.83
N GLU A 75 19.48 0.34 -19.57
CA GLU A 75 19.05 1.08 -20.77
C GLU A 75 18.01 2.17 -20.47
N ARG A 76 17.16 1.96 -19.46
CA ARG A 76 16.01 2.84 -19.15
C ARG A 76 15.82 3.12 -17.65
N GLY A 77 16.91 2.96 -16.90
CA GLY A 77 16.98 3.14 -15.45
C GLY A 77 16.94 4.60 -15.01
N PRO A 78 16.98 4.86 -13.69
CA PRO A 78 16.93 6.21 -13.11
C PRO A 78 17.88 7.25 -13.74
N HIS A 79 19.04 6.82 -14.22
CA HIS A 79 20.04 7.67 -14.86
C HIS A 79 19.64 8.18 -16.25
N THR A 80 18.58 7.63 -16.86
CA THR A 80 18.04 8.07 -18.16
C THR A 80 16.71 8.83 -18.00
N TRP A 81 16.15 8.92 -16.80
CA TRP A 81 14.86 9.56 -16.59
C TRP A 81 14.98 11.07 -16.76
N HIS A 82 14.14 11.66 -17.62
CA HIS A 82 14.07 13.11 -17.81
C HIS A 82 13.24 13.74 -16.69
N VAL A 83 13.92 14.11 -15.61
CA VAL A 83 13.33 14.64 -14.36
C VAL A 83 13.91 16.00 -14.04
N ALA A 84 13.21 16.77 -13.20
CA ALA A 84 13.74 18.03 -12.70
C ALA A 84 14.99 17.80 -11.85
N GLU A 85 15.93 18.75 -11.89
CA GLU A 85 17.21 18.63 -11.18
C GLU A 85 17.12 18.89 -9.67
N SER A 86 16.07 19.59 -9.21
CA SER A 86 15.94 20.01 -7.80
C SER A 86 14.66 19.49 -7.15
N ASN A 87 14.69 19.44 -5.81
CA ASN A 87 13.60 18.97 -4.95
C ASN A 87 13.12 17.55 -5.30
N GLN A 88 14.05 16.67 -5.65
CA GLN A 88 13.78 15.29 -5.98
C GLN A 88 13.91 14.36 -4.76
N SER A 89 13.20 13.25 -4.80
CA SER A 89 13.26 12.17 -3.83
C SER A 89 13.75 10.88 -4.50
N PRO A 90 14.32 9.92 -3.76
CA PRO A 90 14.57 9.94 -2.31
C PRO A 90 15.77 10.78 -1.90
N ILE A 91 16.00 10.95 -0.59
CA ILE A 91 17.20 11.60 -0.03
C ILE A 91 17.85 10.70 1.04
N ASN A 92 19.10 11.02 1.38
CA ASN A 92 19.69 10.58 2.65
C ASN A 92 19.22 11.51 3.78
N ILE A 93 18.86 10.94 4.92
CA ILE A 93 18.55 11.66 6.15
C ILE A 93 19.76 11.57 7.06
N GLU A 94 20.47 12.69 7.24
CA GLU A 94 21.52 12.80 8.25
C GLU A 94 20.89 13.14 9.61
N SER A 95 20.72 12.13 10.47
CA SER A 95 19.97 12.22 11.74
C SER A 95 20.50 13.30 12.70
N ARG A 96 21.76 13.69 12.54
CA ARG A 96 22.43 14.73 13.33
C ARG A 96 22.19 16.15 12.81
N GLU A 97 21.88 16.29 11.53
CA GLU A 97 21.72 17.58 10.83
C GLU A 97 20.26 18.01 10.70
N VAL A 98 19.32 17.14 11.10
CA VAL A 98 17.88 17.46 11.06
C VAL A 98 17.52 18.62 11.97
N GLN A 99 16.62 19.48 11.48
CA GLN A 99 16.02 20.53 12.27
C GLN A 99 14.94 19.94 13.19
N ARG A 100 15.09 20.13 14.50
CA ARG A 100 14.07 19.66 15.46
C ARG A 100 12.94 20.68 15.54
N ILE A 101 11.74 20.27 15.18
CA ILE A 101 10.54 21.10 15.30
C ILE A 101 9.55 20.46 16.26
N ASN A 102 8.82 21.29 17.00
CA ASN A 102 7.74 20.82 17.86
C ASN A 102 6.42 21.33 17.30
N PHE A 103 5.40 20.48 17.36
CA PHE A 103 4.04 20.84 16.98
C PHE A 103 3.10 20.64 18.17
N ASP A 104 2.06 21.47 18.24
CA ASP A 104 1.14 21.55 19.37
C ASP A 104 -0.09 20.62 19.21
N MET A 105 -0.29 20.04 18.02
CA MET A 105 -1.38 19.11 17.70
C MET A 105 -0.81 17.78 17.20
N PRO A 106 -1.20 16.61 17.76
CA PRO A 106 -0.62 15.34 17.36
C PRO A 106 -0.88 15.02 15.88
N LEU A 107 0.01 14.24 15.26
CA LEU A 107 -0.29 13.62 13.98
C LEU A 107 -1.41 12.59 14.19
N ASN A 108 -2.51 12.75 13.47
CA ASN A 108 -3.73 11.99 13.66
C ASN A 108 -3.95 11.04 12.49
N TRP A 109 -4.30 9.80 12.85
CA TRP A 109 -4.55 8.72 11.90
C TRP A 109 -5.99 8.27 12.05
N VAL A 110 -6.84 8.57 11.07
CA VAL A 110 -8.29 8.35 11.17
C VAL A 110 -8.71 7.20 10.26
N GLY A 111 -9.33 6.17 10.85
CA GLY A 111 -9.97 5.08 10.11
C GLY A 111 -9.04 3.94 9.66
N TYR A 112 -7.76 3.95 10.02
CA TYR A 112 -6.79 2.88 9.66
C TYR A 112 -7.05 1.55 10.38
N ASP A 113 -7.82 1.58 11.47
CA ASP A 113 -8.32 0.44 12.22
C ASP A 113 -9.59 -0.18 11.59
N LYS A 114 -10.23 0.53 10.65
CA LYS A 114 -11.41 0.04 9.94
C LYS A 114 -11.05 -1.01 8.91
N LEU A 115 -11.90 -2.02 8.82
CA LEU A 115 -11.80 -3.06 7.81
C LEU A 115 -12.28 -2.50 6.44
N PRO A 116 -11.46 -2.56 5.38
CA PRO A 116 -11.91 -2.23 4.03
C PRO A 116 -12.90 -3.27 3.49
N LEU A 117 -13.66 -2.90 2.46
CA LEU A 117 -14.52 -3.81 1.69
C LEU A 117 -13.71 -4.85 0.89
N GLY A 118 -12.53 -4.44 0.42
CA GLY A 118 -11.65 -5.27 -0.39
C GLY A 118 -10.22 -4.74 -0.37
N VAL A 119 -9.27 -5.65 -0.51
CA VAL A 119 -7.84 -5.32 -0.64
C VAL A 119 -7.31 -6.02 -1.88
N ARG A 120 -6.76 -5.22 -2.79
CA ARG A 120 -6.21 -5.68 -4.06
C ARG A 120 -4.70 -5.57 -4.04
N LEU A 121 -4.02 -6.68 -4.31
CA LEU A 121 -2.61 -6.71 -4.65
C LEU A 121 -2.46 -6.69 -6.18
N GLU A 122 -1.46 -5.98 -6.67
CA GLU A 122 -1.11 -5.92 -8.09
C GLU A 122 0.41 -5.89 -8.25
N ASN A 123 0.95 -6.72 -9.13
CA ASN A 123 2.30 -6.51 -9.65
C ASN A 123 2.18 -5.72 -10.96
N ASN A 124 2.48 -4.42 -10.94
CA ASN A 124 2.36 -3.57 -12.14
C ASN A 124 3.54 -3.74 -13.13
N GLY A 125 4.50 -4.61 -12.78
CA GLY A 125 5.74 -4.86 -13.51
C GLY A 125 6.95 -4.05 -13.04
N HIS A 126 6.77 -3.09 -12.13
CA HIS A 126 7.82 -2.28 -11.50
C HIS A 126 7.87 -2.48 -9.98
N THR A 127 6.72 -2.65 -9.34
CA THR A 127 6.57 -2.84 -7.90
C THR A 127 5.34 -3.71 -7.60
N LEU A 128 5.25 -4.18 -6.36
CA LEU A 128 3.98 -4.58 -5.77
C LEU A 128 3.20 -3.33 -5.36
N LEU A 129 1.92 -3.29 -5.69
CA LEU A 129 0.97 -2.28 -5.25
C LEU A 129 -0.11 -2.94 -4.39
N LEU A 130 -0.55 -2.24 -3.35
CA LEU A 130 -1.70 -2.58 -2.55
C LEU A 130 -2.68 -1.42 -2.56
N ARG A 131 -3.94 -1.70 -2.88
CA ARG A 131 -5.05 -0.74 -2.80
C ARG A 131 -6.17 -1.32 -1.95
N ALA A 132 -6.86 -0.46 -1.21
CA ALA A 132 -7.97 -0.85 -0.35
C ALA A 132 -9.20 -0.01 -0.70
N ALA A 133 -10.35 -0.67 -0.82
CA ALA A 133 -11.63 -0.03 -1.09
C ALA A 133 -12.45 0.08 0.20
N TYR A 134 -13.10 1.22 0.43
CA TYR A 134 -13.90 1.49 1.63
C TYR A 134 -15.34 1.83 1.24
N ASP A 135 -16.28 1.49 2.12
CA ASP A 135 -17.65 1.98 2.01
C ASP A 135 -17.70 3.42 2.54
N GLY A 136 -17.66 4.39 1.62
CA GLY A 136 -17.59 5.82 1.94
C GLY A 136 -16.15 6.34 2.02
N ALA A 137 -15.79 6.91 3.17
CA ALA A 137 -14.53 7.61 3.36
C ALA A 137 -13.32 6.67 3.49
N SER A 138 -12.29 6.82 2.65
CA SER A 138 -10.98 6.23 2.89
C SER A 138 -10.36 6.74 4.20
N PRO A 139 -9.50 5.95 4.86
CA PRO A 139 -8.68 6.42 5.98
C PRO A 139 -7.86 7.65 5.58
N PHE A 140 -7.62 8.55 6.51
CA PHE A 140 -6.88 9.79 6.23
C PHE A 140 -5.98 10.21 7.39
N ILE A 141 -5.00 11.04 7.08
CA ILE A 141 -4.06 11.63 8.03
C ILE A 141 -4.27 13.14 8.07
N ASP A 142 -4.32 13.71 9.27
CA ASP A 142 -4.32 15.15 9.51
C ASP A 142 -3.50 15.49 10.77
N GLY A 143 -3.50 16.76 11.19
CA GLY A 143 -2.78 17.19 12.37
C GLY A 143 -1.29 17.47 12.13
N ALA A 144 -0.50 17.58 13.21
CA ALA A 144 0.84 18.16 13.17
C ALA A 144 0.85 19.52 12.44
N ASP A 145 1.82 19.76 11.56
CA ASP A 145 1.90 20.95 10.71
C ASP A 145 1.32 20.72 9.31
N LEU A 146 0.49 19.67 9.12
CA LEU A 146 -0.22 19.46 7.86
C LEU A 146 -1.29 20.53 7.68
N LEU A 147 -1.23 21.23 6.55
CA LEU A 147 -2.19 22.28 6.19
C LEU A 147 -3.50 21.73 5.57
N SER A 148 -3.59 20.42 5.35
CA SER A 148 -4.79 19.70 4.87
C SER A 148 -4.82 18.28 5.42
N CYS A 149 -5.86 17.55 5.06
CA CYS A 149 -6.09 16.16 5.36
C CYS A 149 -5.77 15.32 4.12
N PHE A 150 -5.08 14.21 4.28
CA PHE A 150 -4.60 13.38 3.18
C PHE A 150 -5.21 11.97 3.27
N SER A 151 -6.04 11.62 2.28
CA SER A 151 -6.70 10.31 2.21
C SER A 151 -5.77 9.26 1.62
N PHE A 152 -5.77 8.07 2.20
CA PHE A 152 -5.03 6.91 1.70
C PHE A 152 -5.39 6.59 0.25
N HIS A 153 -4.37 6.38 -0.58
CA HIS A 153 -4.51 6.03 -2.00
C HIS A 153 -3.99 4.62 -2.29
N GLU A 154 -2.70 4.37 -2.04
CA GLU A 154 -2.07 3.07 -2.30
C GLU A 154 -0.78 2.88 -1.49
N ILE A 155 -0.34 1.63 -1.36
CA ILE A 155 0.98 1.27 -0.85
C ILE A 155 1.82 0.69 -1.99
N SER A 156 3.07 1.09 -2.08
CA SER A 156 4.07 0.50 -2.95
C SER A 156 5.34 0.10 -2.19
N PHE A 157 6.15 -0.78 -2.77
CA PHE A 157 7.30 -1.37 -2.09
C PHE A 157 8.57 -1.21 -2.93
N ARG A 158 9.70 -1.00 -2.27
CA ARG A 158 11.03 -0.88 -2.89
C ARG A 158 11.95 -1.91 -2.26
N TRP A 159 12.57 -2.72 -3.08
CA TRP A 159 13.51 -3.76 -2.67
C TRP A 159 14.60 -3.94 -3.72
N SER A 160 15.58 -4.76 -3.36
CA SER A 160 16.53 -5.28 -4.32
C SER A 160 16.96 -6.69 -3.93
N TRP A 161 17.76 -7.28 -4.81
CA TRP A 161 18.37 -8.58 -4.60
C TRP A 161 19.36 -8.58 -3.43
N HIS A 162 19.96 -7.42 -3.13
CA HIS A 162 20.94 -7.25 -2.06
C HIS A 162 20.32 -6.58 -0.84
N ASP A 163 20.56 -7.13 0.35
CA ASP A 163 19.92 -6.65 1.59
C ASP A 163 20.29 -5.20 1.96
N GLY A 164 21.42 -4.70 1.45
CA GLY A 164 21.91 -3.34 1.67
C GLY A 164 21.60 -2.34 0.54
N GLU A 165 20.66 -2.63 -0.35
CA GLU A 165 20.35 -1.76 -1.50
C GLU A 165 18.84 -1.71 -1.82
N GLY A 166 17.98 -2.04 -0.86
CA GLY A 166 16.54 -2.20 -1.11
C GLY A 166 15.75 -0.91 -1.00
N SER A 167 15.99 -0.12 0.05
CA SER A 167 15.32 1.15 0.29
C SER A 167 15.80 2.23 -0.66
N GLU A 168 14.90 3.16 -0.94
CA GLU A 168 15.19 4.39 -1.68
C GLU A 168 15.78 5.45 -0.75
N HIS A 169 15.13 5.67 0.40
CA HIS A 169 15.67 6.51 1.45
C HIS A 169 16.79 5.79 2.20
N THR A 170 17.72 6.59 2.69
CA THR A 170 18.78 6.15 3.60
C THR A 170 18.73 6.98 4.89
N LEU A 171 19.15 6.37 5.98
CA LEU A 171 19.35 7.04 7.26
C LEU A 171 20.84 6.96 7.60
N ASP A 172 21.50 8.10 7.78
CA ASP A 172 22.95 8.18 8.00
C ASP A 172 23.75 7.38 6.94
N ASN A 173 23.33 7.49 5.67
CA ASN A 173 23.83 6.77 4.49
C ASN A 173 23.66 5.24 4.53
N GLN A 174 22.85 4.72 5.45
CA GLN A 174 22.52 3.30 5.52
C GLN A 174 21.24 2.99 4.74
N HIS A 175 21.35 2.05 3.80
CA HIS A 175 20.21 1.42 3.13
C HIS A 175 19.62 0.28 3.95
N TYR A 176 18.36 -0.01 3.65
CA TYR A 176 17.56 -1.06 4.26
C TYR A 176 17.11 -2.07 3.19
N PRO A 177 16.83 -3.34 3.54
CA PRO A 177 16.41 -4.39 2.60
C PRO A 177 15.08 -4.14 1.88
N LEU A 178 14.17 -3.40 2.52
CA LEU A 178 12.84 -3.09 2.00
C LEU A 178 12.40 -1.71 2.50
N GLU A 179 11.73 -0.96 1.65
CA GLU A 179 11.00 0.26 2.00
C GLU A 179 9.55 0.14 1.52
N MET A 180 8.62 0.53 2.39
CA MET A 180 7.19 0.60 2.07
C MET A 180 6.76 2.06 2.03
N GLN A 181 6.21 2.49 0.90
CA GLN A 181 5.79 3.87 0.64
C GLN A 181 4.28 3.94 0.49
N CYS A 182 3.63 4.67 1.39
CA CYS A 182 2.18 4.76 1.48
C CYS A 182 1.75 6.13 0.97
N LEU A 183 1.18 6.17 -0.24
CA LEU A 183 0.75 7.38 -0.90
C LEU A 183 -0.64 7.80 -0.40
N HIS A 184 -0.76 9.08 -0.11
CA HIS A 184 -2.00 9.75 0.25
C HIS A 184 -2.16 10.97 -0.65
N THR A 185 -3.41 11.28 -0.99
CA THR A 185 -3.78 12.42 -1.84
C THR A 185 -4.66 13.38 -1.06
N ASP A 186 -4.64 14.65 -1.45
CA ASP A 186 -5.46 15.70 -0.83
C ASP A 186 -6.94 15.29 -0.73
N ALA A 187 -7.50 15.36 0.48
CA ALA A 187 -8.88 15.07 0.79
C ALA A 187 -9.70 16.36 0.77
N ALA A 188 -9.77 17.00 -0.40
CA ALA A 188 -10.42 18.31 -0.58
C ALA A 188 -11.93 18.30 -0.22
N ASP A 189 -12.55 17.12 -0.15
CA ASP A 189 -13.92 16.92 0.34
C ASP A 189 -14.05 17.03 1.87
N ARG A 190 -12.93 16.93 2.60
CA ARG A 190 -12.88 16.93 4.08
C ARG A 190 -12.31 18.21 4.65
N CYS A 191 -11.26 18.74 4.02
CA CYS A 191 -10.47 19.85 4.52
C CYS A 191 -10.15 20.83 3.38
N HIS A 192 -9.62 22.01 3.70
CA HIS A 192 -9.23 22.97 2.67
C HIS A 192 -8.13 22.39 1.78
N ALA A 193 -8.29 22.51 0.47
CA ALA A 193 -7.30 22.02 -0.49
C ALA A 193 -5.93 22.62 -0.18
N SER A 194 -4.93 21.75 -0.05
CA SER A 194 -3.56 22.16 0.24
C SER A 194 -2.84 22.53 -1.06
N SER A 195 -1.90 23.48 -0.99
CA SER A 195 -0.97 23.72 -2.11
C SER A 195 -0.07 22.51 -2.40
N ARG A 196 -0.01 21.56 -1.46
CA ARG A 196 0.65 20.26 -1.55
C ARG A 196 -0.42 19.20 -1.74
N GLY A 197 -0.42 18.54 -2.90
CA GLY A 197 -1.44 17.56 -3.28
C GLY A 197 -1.17 16.13 -2.80
N LEU A 198 0.04 15.84 -2.28
CA LEU A 198 0.50 14.48 -1.99
C LEU A 198 1.23 14.42 -0.63
N LEU A 199 0.91 13.39 0.14
CA LEU A 199 1.65 12.98 1.35
C LEU A 199 2.10 11.52 1.17
N VAL A 200 3.37 11.24 1.38
CA VAL A 200 3.92 9.88 1.33
C VAL A 200 4.47 9.52 2.70
N VAL A 201 3.93 8.47 3.31
CA VAL A 201 4.48 7.91 4.55
C VAL A 201 5.38 6.73 4.22
N SER A 202 6.64 6.78 4.64
CA SER A 202 7.61 5.71 4.41
C SER A 202 7.97 4.94 5.68
N TYR A 203 8.07 3.62 5.54
CA TYR A 203 8.56 2.70 6.55
C TYR A 203 9.75 1.92 5.99
N LEU A 204 10.90 2.05 6.63
CA LEU A 204 12.08 1.24 6.36
C LEU A 204 11.98 -0.09 7.11
N PHE A 205 12.60 -1.15 6.58
CA PHE A 205 12.59 -2.47 7.22
C PHE A 205 14.00 -2.98 7.49
N THR A 206 14.23 -3.63 8.62
CA THR A 206 15.49 -4.32 8.93
C THR A 206 15.31 -5.83 8.88
N LEU A 207 16.31 -6.54 8.36
CA LEU A 207 16.37 -8.01 8.47
C LEU A 207 16.41 -8.41 9.95
N SER A 208 15.41 -9.17 10.37
CA SER A 208 15.22 -9.59 11.76
C SER A 208 14.29 -10.81 11.81
N VAL A 209 13.47 -10.89 12.85
CA VAL A 209 12.41 -11.89 13.01
C VAL A 209 11.30 -11.74 11.97
N GLU A 210 10.54 -12.81 11.79
CA GLU A 210 9.36 -12.79 10.93
C GLU A 210 8.33 -11.78 11.46
N ASN A 211 7.83 -10.93 10.56
CA ASN A 211 6.81 -9.94 10.89
C ASN A 211 5.41 -10.52 10.61
N PRO A 212 4.64 -10.88 11.65
CA PRO A 212 3.34 -11.52 11.47
C PRO A 212 2.34 -10.61 10.74
N PHE A 213 2.50 -9.29 10.83
CA PHE A 213 1.61 -8.35 10.16
C PHE A 213 1.83 -8.32 8.64
N LEU A 214 3.03 -8.61 8.15
CA LEU A 214 3.28 -8.78 6.71
C LEU A 214 2.67 -10.08 6.15
N ASN A 215 2.39 -11.09 6.99
CA ASN A 215 1.89 -12.39 6.52
C ASN A 215 0.52 -12.29 5.83
N VAL A 216 -0.23 -11.21 6.03
CA VAL A 216 -1.49 -10.93 5.31
C VAL A 216 -1.26 -10.69 3.82
N ILE A 217 -0.09 -10.16 3.41
CA ILE A 217 0.27 -9.95 2.00
C ILE A 217 1.24 -11.03 1.48
N ILE A 218 2.20 -11.46 2.29
CA ILE A 218 3.27 -12.40 1.88
C ILE A 218 2.70 -13.69 1.29
N ARG A 219 1.64 -14.24 1.89
CA ARG A 219 1.03 -15.51 1.44
C ARG A 219 0.37 -15.41 0.06
N TYR A 220 0.05 -14.22 -0.42
CA TYR A 220 -0.63 -13.98 -1.68
C TYR A 220 0.32 -13.50 -2.79
N LEU A 221 1.60 -13.23 -2.48
CA LEU A 221 2.57 -12.82 -3.50
C LEU A 221 2.74 -13.87 -4.60
N VAL A 222 2.52 -15.15 -4.30
CA VAL A 222 2.50 -16.23 -5.30
C VAL A 222 1.45 -16.02 -6.40
N ALA A 223 0.32 -15.39 -6.08
CA ALA A 223 -0.77 -15.15 -7.03
C ALA A 223 -0.52 -13.95 -7.95
N VAL A 224 0.47 -13.11 -7.64
CA VAL A 224 0.82 -11.89 -8.39
C VAL A 224 2.29 -11.89 -8.83
N GLN A 225 2.90 -13.06 -9.00
CA GLN A 225 4.32 -13.14 -9.35
C GLN A 225 4.65 -12.51 -10.70
N GLN A 226 3.77 -12.61 -11.69
CA GLN A 226 3.99 -12.05 -13.02
C GLN A 226 3.47 -10.61 -13.11
N ALA A 227 4.14 -9.79 -13.90
CA ALA A 227 3.69 -8.44 -14.19
C ALA A 227 2.28 -8.44 -14.83
N GLY A 228 1.44 -7.50 -14.40
CA GLY A 228 0.05 -7.36 -14.79
C GLY A 228 -0.93 -8.24 -14.01
N GLN A 229 -0.44 -9.16 -13.16
CA GLN A 229 -1.33 -9.96 -12.32
C GLN A 229 -1.82 -9.16 -11.13
N CYS A 230 -3.08 -9.40 -10.78
CA CYS A 230 -3.71 -8.88 -9.57
C CYS A 230 -4.45 -9.98 -8.80
N ALA A 231 -4.56 -9.81 -7.50
CA ALA A 231 -5.30 -10.70 -6.62
C ALA A 231 -6.06 -9.90 -5.57
N GLU A 232 -7.33 -10.22 -5.39
CA GLU A 232 -8.10 -9.79 -4.22
C GLU A 232 -7.74 -10.70 -3.04
N ILE A 233 -7.43 -10.10 -1.89
CA ILE A 233 -7.04 -10.82 -0.68
C ILE A 233 -8.04 -10.50 0.45
N PRO A 234 -8.14 -11.37 1.48
CA PRO A 234 -9.01 -11.10 2.61
C PRO A 234 -8.72 -9.72 3.21
N PRO A 235 -9.75 -8.90 3.46
CA PRO A 235 -9.58 -7.59 4.06
C PRO A 235 -8.88 -7.66 5.42
N PHE A 236 -8.07 -6.65 5.72
CA PHE A 236 -7.49 -6.41 7.03
C PHE A 236 -7.34 -4.90 7.27
N PRO A 237 -7.34 -4.43 8.52
CA PRO A 237 -7.09 -3.03 8.84
C PRO A 237 -5.70 -2.58 8.39
N LEU A 238 -5.60 -1.41 7.73
CA LEU A 238 -4.32 -0.93 7.18
C LEU A 238 -3.26 -0.64 8.26
N ASN A 239 -3.66 -0.38 9.51
CA ASN A 239 -2.73 -0.23 10.63
C ASN A 239 -1.89 -1.49 10.93
N TYR A 240 -2.23 -2.66 10.36
CA TYR A 240 -1.37 -3.84 10.40
C TYR A 240 -0.07 -3.61 9.64
N LEU A 241 -0.15 -3.03 8.44
CA LEU A 241 1.03 -2.74 7.61
C LEU A 241 1.63 -1.37 7.95
N MET A 242 0.80 -0.41 8.35
CA MET A 242 1.16 0.98 8.62
C MET A 242 0.96 1.30 10.11
N PRO A 243 1.88 0.87 11.00
CA PRO A 243 1.81 1.24 12.41
C PRO A 243 1.78 2.76 12.58
N THR A 244 0.71 3.26 13.18
CA THR A 244 0.50 4.70 13.34
C THR A 244 1.55 5.29 14.29
N PHE A 245 2.01 6.50 13.99
CA PHE A 245 2.90 7.27 14.85
C PHE A 245 2.37 8.70 15.01
N TYR A 246 2.49 9.26 16.20
CA TYR A 246 1.94 10.58 16.54
C TYR A 246 3.04 11.63 16.79
N SER A 247 4.30 11.21 16.87
CA SER A 247 5.48 12.01 17.19
C SER A 247 6.73 11.32 16.62
N ASP A 248 7.85 12.05 16.65
CA ASP A 248 9.18 11.57 16.32
C ASP A 248 9.23 10.95 14.93
N PHE A 249 8.93 11.74 13.90
CA PHE A 249 9.06 11.32 12.50
C PHE A 249 9.87 12.34 11.71
N TYR A 250 10.57 11.89 10.68
CA TYR A 250 11.25 12.82 9.78
C TYR A 250 10.28 13.37 8.75
N SER A 251 10.43 14.65 8.38
CA SER A 251 9.69 15.22 7.25
C SER A 251 10.53 16.10 6.34
N TYR A 252 10.21 16.08 5.05
CA TYR A 252 10.79 16.99 4.05
C TYR A 252 9.88 17.10 2.82
N GLN A 253 10.07 18.15 2.02
CA GLN A 253 9.39 18.30 0.73
C GLN A 253 10.23 17.72 -0.41
N GLY A 254 9.59 16.97 -1.29
CA GLY A 254 10.28 16.35 -2.42
C GLY A 254 9.36 16.01 -3.57
N SER A 255 9.61 14.85 -4.17
CA SER A 255 8.90 14.34 -5.33
C SER A 255 8.40 12.92 -5.11
N LEU A 256 7.59 12.44 -6.04
CA LEU A 256 7.47 10.99 -6.25
C LEU A 256 8.82 10.41 -6.71
N THR A 257 9.07 9.14 -6.40
CA THR A 257 10.32 8.45 -6.75
C THR A 257 10.24 7.66 -8.05
N GLU A 258 9.07 7.63 -8.68
CA GLU A 258 8.84 7.02 -9.99
C GLU A 258 8.47 8.10 -11.03
N PRO A 259 8.85 7.93 -12.32
CA PRO A 259 8.52 8.87 -13.37
C PRO A 259 7.02 9.16 -13.47
N PRO A 260 6.64 10.44 -13.68
CA PRO A 260 7.49 11.57 -14.05
C PRO A 260 8.13 12.32 -12.86
N CYS A 261 8.22 11.69 -11.68
CA CYS A 261 8.86 12.24 -10.48
C CYS A 261 8.30 13.62 -10.10
N HIS A 262 6.97 13.74 -10.13
CA HIS A 262 6.26 14.98 -9.83
C HIS A 262 6.67 15.52 -8.45
N ARG A 263 7.06 16.80 -8.41
CA ARG A 263 7.35 17.55 -7.18
C ARG A 263 6.06 17.87 -6.44
N GLY A 264 6.19 18.15 -5.15
CA GLY A 264 5.07 18.54 -4.28
C GLY A 264 4.58 17.42 -3.37
N ALA A 265 5.39 16.37 -3.20
CA ALA A 265 5.17 15.35 -2.19
C ALA A 265 5.75 15.80 -0.85
N GLU A 266 4.93 15.75 0.20
CA GLU A 266 5.39 15.83 1.59
C GLU A 266 5.73 14.42 2.04
N TRP A 267 6.97 14.19 2.47
CA TRP A 267 7.43 12.88 2.93
C TRP A 267 7.43 12.83 4.44
N PHE A 268 6.75 11.85 5.04
CA PHE A 268 6.86 11.50 6.46
C PHE A 268 7.54 10.15 6.58
N ILE A 269 8.62 10.06 7.35
CA ILE A 269 9.42 8.83 7.44
C ILE A 269 9.49 8.39 8.89
N SER A 270 9.01 7.18 9.17
CA SER A 270 9.13 6.57 10.49
C SER A 270 10.62 6.35 10.82
N PRO A 271 11.14 6.83 11.97
CA PRO A 271 12.53 6.63 12.33
C PRO A 271 12.79 5.22 12.88
N ILE A 272 11.73 4.49 13.25
CA ILE A 272 11.82 3.12 13.75
C ILE A 272 11.58 2.18 12.56
N PRO A 273 12.59 1.43 12.12
CA PRO A 273 12.42 0.42 11.08
C PRO A 273 11.53 -0.72 11.57
N LEU A 274 10.76 -1.30 10.67
CA LEU A 274 9.95 -2.49 10.91
C LEU A 274 10.77 -3.76 10.68
N ALA A 275 10.36 -4.88 11.28
CA ALA A 275 11.03 -6.16 11.04
C ALA A 275 10.56 -6.79 9.72
N ILE A 276 11.46 -7.50 9.05
CA ILE A 276 11.15 -8.47 7.99
C ILE A 276 12.14 -9.64 8.08
N SER A 277 11.67 -10.88 7.92
CA SER A 277 12.58 -12.03 7.83
C SER A 277 13.12 -12.24 6.41
N GLU A 278 14.25 -12.91 6.28
CA GLU A 278 14.81 -13.31 4.97
C GLU A 278 13.78 -14.07 4.12
N ARG A 279 13.00 -14.96 4.74
CA ARG A 279 11.93 -15.72 4.07
C ARG A 279 10.88 -14.79 3.47
N GLN A 280 10.42 -13.79 4.22
CA GLN A 280 9.42 -12.83 3.75
C GLN A 280 9.99 -11.95 2.63
N LEU A 281 11.21 -11.43 2.80
CA LEU A 281 11.89 -10.63 1.78
C LEU A 281 12.11 -11.43 0.48
N HIS A 282 12.40 -12.72 0.59
CA HIS A 282 12.55 -13.60 -0.56
C HIS A 282 11.26 -13.73 -1.40
N GLU A 283 10.07 -13.62 -0.80
CA GLU A 283 8.82 -13.63 -1.57
C GLU A 283 8.65 -12.39 -2.45
N PHE A 284 9.08 -11.21 -1.99
CA PHE A 284 9.15 -10.00 -2.84
C PHE A 284 10.11 -10.19 -4.01
N ARG A 285 11.29 -10.79 -3.75
CA ARG A 285 12.32 -11.08 -4.76
C ARG A 285 11.89 -12.10 -5.82
N LYS A 286 10.75 -12.79 -5.65
CA LYS A 286 10.17 -13.69 -6.67
C LYS A 286 9.30 -12.96 -7.68
N LEU A 287 8.86 -11.73 -7.39
CA LEU A 287 8.06 -10.93 -8.32
C LEU A 287 8.87 -10.62 -9.59
N ARG A 288 8.19 -10.61 -10.72
CA ARG A 288 8.78 -10.47 -12.05
C ARG A 288 8.30 -9.20 -12.74
N SER A 289 9.20 -8.61 -13.51
CA SER A 289 8.93 -7.45 -14.35
C SER A 289 8.21 -7.85 -15.64
N ARG A 290 7.84 -6.86 -16.46
CA ARG A 290 7.19 -7.08 -17.77
C ARG A 290 8.05 -7.87 -18.75
N SER A 291 9.37 -7.91 -18.55
CA SER A 291 10.30 -8.73 -19.34
C SER A 291 10.24 -10.23 -18.98
N GLY A 292 9.53 -10.60 -17.91
CA GLY A 292 9.51 -11.96 -17.36
C GLY A 292 10.67 -12.26 -16.41
N SER A 293 11.72 -11.44 -16.37
CA SER A 293 12.81 -11.54 -15.38
C SER A 293 12.35 -11.10 -13.99
N ARG A 294 13.02 -11.58 -12.93
CA ARG A 294 12.77 -11.10 -11.57
C ARG A 294 13.04 -9.59 -11.48
N ILE A 295 12.33 -8.91 -10.59
CA ILE A 295 12.62 -7.51 -10.26
C ILE A 295 13.88 -7.53 -9.36
N GLU A 296 15.04 -7.35 -9.99
CA GLU A 296 16.34 -7.36 -9.30
C GLU A 296 16.53 -6.15 -8.40
N ARG A 297 16.03 -4.99 -8.82
CA ARG A 297 16.04 -3.73 -8.09
C ARG A 297 14.90 -2.87 -8.61
N ASN A 298 14.19 -2.20 -7.71
CA ASN A 298 13.19 -1.20 -8.06
C ASN A 298 13.26 0.04 -7.16
N ALA A 299 14.47 0.41 -6.74
CA ALA A 299 14.74 1.58 -5.94
C ALA A 299 15.53 2.62 -6.76
N ARG A 300 15.02 3.85 -6.81
CA ARG A 300 15.73 5.02 -7.34
C ARG A 300 16.88 5.40 -6.39
N PRO A 301 18.07 5.79 -6.90
CA PRO A 301 19.16 6.28 -6.08
C PRO A 301 18.79 7.54 -5.28
N VAL A 302 19.49 7.75 -4.16
CA VAL A 302 19.45 9.01 -3.39
C VAL A 302 19.74 10.21 -4.30
N GLN A 303 18.94 11.26 -4.14
CA GLN A 303 19.04 12.54 -4.84
C GLN A 303 19.61 13.60 -3.90
N ASP A 304 20.16 14.67 -4.46
CA ASP A 304 20.77 15.74 -3.67
C ASP A 304 19.74 16.44 -2.78
N LEU A 305 20.11 16.69 -1.52
CA LEU A 305 19.26 17.43 -0.59
C LEU A 305 19.05 18.89 -1.05
N CYS A 306 20.08 19.49 -1.66
CA CYS A 306 20.13 20.91 -2.04
C CYS A 306 19.82 21.81 -0.83
N ASP A 307 19.03 22.87 -1.01
CA ASP A 307 18.67 23.83 0.05
C ASP A 307 17.50 23.36 0.95
N ARG A 308 17.07 22.09 0.82
CA ARG A 308 15.94 21.58 1.61
C ARG A 308 16.37 21.25 3.03
N ILE A 309 15.44 21.43 3.94
CA ILE A 309 15.60 21.08 5.35
C ILE A 309 14.84 19.80 5.62
N VAL A 310 15.48 18.86 6.32
CA VAL A 310 14.81 17.70 6.91
C VAL A 310 14.48 18.03 8.35
N ASN A 311 13.21 17.89 8.71
CA ASN A 311 12.74 18.10 10.07
C ASN A 311 12.66 16.79 10.83
N LEU A 312 12.98 16.81 12.12
CA LEU A 312 12.56 15.80 13.09
C LEU A 312 11.42 16.40 13.90
N ASN A 313 10.21 15.92 13.63
CA ASN A 313 8.96 16.45 14.14
C ASN A 313 8.63 15.79 15.47
N ARG A 314 8.39 16.58 16.53
CA ARG A 314 8.02 16.08 17.87
C ARG A 314 6.71 16.68 18.37
N TYR A 315 5.85 15.83 18.90
CA TYR A 315 4.65 16.30 19.56
C TYR A 315 4.99 16.84 20.95
N ARG A 316 4.65 18.09 21.22
CA ARG A 316 4.72 18.64 22.57
C ARG A 316 3.40 18.35 23.29
N ARG A 317 3.44 17.43 24.25
CA ARG A 317 2.33 17.25 25.18
C ARG A 317 2.33 18.42 26.18
N VAL A 318 1.56 19.47 25.87
CA VAL A 318 1.27 20.57 26.80
C VAL A 318 0.36 20.08 27.91
#